data_AF-A0A4R4U5Y3-F1
#
_entry.id   AF-A0A4R4U5Y3-F1
#
_cell.length_a   1.000
_cell.length_b   1.000
_cell.length_c   1.000
_cell.angle_alpha   90.00
_cell.angle_beta   90.00
_cell.angle_gamma   90.00
#
_symmetry.space_group_name_H-M   'P 1'
#
loop_
_entity.id
_entity.type
_entity.pdbx_description
1 polymer ?
#
loop_
_entity_poly.entity_id
_entity_poly.type
_entity_poly.pdbx_seq_one_letter_code
_entity_poly.pdbx_strand_id
1 'polypeptide(L)'
;MTTPHLIRGTVPPDSPLRQLAGRTATLPAEDLPQLAERVREMRRANIDPVVLPARRIPWTPIAVTVAAGVLAAAVNALAAILDGRTGAALGAAAAMVLLGIALFPILTHLEMDR
;
A
#
# COMPACT_ATOMS: atom_id res chain seq x y z
N MET A 1 5.07 9.94 -4.92
CA MET A 1 5.15 9.95 -6.40
C MET A 1 4.43 8.72 -6.95
N THR A 2 3.49 8.86 -7.90
CA THR A 2 2.63 7.73 -8.33
C THR A 2 3.23 6.95 -9.49
N THR A 3 3.42 5.65 -9.32
CA THR A 3 3.86 4.73 -10.37
C THR A 3 2.65 4.11 -11.10
N PRO A 4 2.22 4.57 -12.30
CA PRO A 4 1.09 4.02 -13.03
C PRO A 4 1.35 2.64 -13.66
N HIS A 5 2.62 2.25 -13.85
CA HIS A 5 2.96 1.00 -14.52
C HIS A 5 4.04 0.23 -13.77
N LEU A 6 3.82 -1.07 -13.63
CA LEU A 6 4.82 -2.02 -13.16
C LEU A 6 5.28 -2.84 -14.35
N ILE A 7 6.60 -2.95 -14.56
CA ILE A 7 7.14 -3.88 -15.53
C ILE A 7 7.70 -5.07 -14.78
N ARG A 8 7.26 -6.26 -15.14
CA ARG A 8 7.74 -7.52 -14.57
C ARG A 8 8.31 -8.39 -15.68
N GLY A 9 9.39 -9.09 -15.41
CA GLY A 9 9.92 -10.07 -16.36
C GLY A 9 10.75 -11.14 -15.68
N THR A 10 10.83 -12.30 -16.33
CA THR A 10 11.58 -13.45 -15.82
C THR A 10 13.05 -13.32 -16.20
N VAL A 11 13.93 -13.39 -15.19
CA VAL A 11 15.38 -13.31 -15.42
C VAL A 11 15.87 -14.66 -15.97
N PRO A 12 16.63 -14.68 -17.09
CA PRO A 12 17.18 -15.92 -17.63
C PRO A 12 17.98 -16.70 -16.59
N PRO A 13 17.94 -18.05 -16.62
CA PRO A 13 18.60 -18.88 -15.61
C PRO A 13 20.12 -18.66 -15.55
N ASP A 14 20.72 -18.30 -16.68
CA ASP A 14 22.16 -18.12 -16.88
C ASP A 14 22.62 -16.66 -16.69
N SER A 15 21.69 -15.75 -16.38
CA SER A 15 22.01 -14.33 -16.20
C SER A 15 22.64 -14.07 -14.82
N PRO A 16 23.79 -13.37 -14.74
CA PRO A 16 24.38 -12.99 -13.46
C PRO A 16 23.46 -12.08 -12.62
N LEU A 17 22.52 -11.38 -13.27
CA LEU A 17 21.51 -10.55 -12.62
C LEU A 17 20.55 -11.36 -11.74
N ARG A 18 20.48 -12.69 -11.92
CA ARG A 18 19.63 -13.56 -11.10
C ARG A 18 20.06 -13.61 -9.64
N GLN A 19 21.34 -13.37 -9.35
CA GLN A 19 21.84 -13.27 -7.98
C GLN A 19 21.40 -11.97 -7.28
N LEU A 20 21.17 -10.90 -8.05
CA LEU A 20 20.80 -9.58 -7.54
C LEU A 20 19.28 -9.35 -7.52
N ALA A 21 18.60 -9.64 -8.63
CA ALA A 21 17.17 -9.39 -8.82
C ALA A 21 16.29 -10.63 -8.53
N GLY A 22 16.90 -11.77 -8.21
CA GLY A 22 16.20 -13.03 -8.07
C GLY A 22 15.68 -13.57 -9.41
N ARG A 23 14.62 -14.39 -9.35
CA ARG A 23 14.03 -15.03 -10.54
C ARG A 23 13.18 -14.09 -11.38
N THR A 24 12.70 -12.99 -10.80
CA THR A 24 11.81 -12.04 -11.46
C THR A 24 12.21 -10.62 -11.09
N ALA A 25 12.50 -9.80 -12.10
CA ALA A 25 12.73 -8.37 -11.91
C ALA A 25 11.39 -7.63 -12.01
N THR A 26 11.11 -6.75 -11.04
CA THR A 26 9.94 -5.85 -11.07
C THR A 26 10.44 -4.42 -10.92
N LEU A 27 10.10 -3.55 -11.87
CA LEU A 27 10.55 -2.17 -11.91
C LEU A 27 9.33 -1.22 -11.97
N PRO A 28 9.28 -0.19 -11.09
CA PRO A 28 8.29 0.87 -11.18
C PRO A 28 8.60 1.81 -12.36
N ALA A 29 7.55 2.24 -13.07
CA ALA A 29 7.60 3.33 -14.04
C ALA A 29 6.51 4.38 -13.75
N GLU A 30 6.93 5.61 -13.49
CA GLU A 30 6.14 6.79 -13.13
C GLU A 30 5.44 7.44 -14.33
N ASP A 31 6.01 7.29 -15.52
CA ASP A 31 5.47 7.84 -16.76
C ASP A 31 5.76 6.94 -17.98
N LEU A 32 5.17 7.28 -19.13
CA LEU A 32 5.36 6.54 -20.39
C LEU A 32 6.80 6.57 -20.92
N PRO A 33 7.54 7.70 -20.86
CA PRO A 33 8.96 7.73 -21.20
C PRO A 33 9.81 6.77 -20.37
N GLN A 34 9.64 6.78 -19.05
CA GLN A 34 10.34 5.91 -18.12
C GLN A 34 9.95 4.44 -18.34
N LEU A 35 8.67 4.17 -18.62
CA LEU A 35 8.22 2.83 -19.01
C LEU A 35 8.99 2.32 -20.24
N ALA A 36 9.11 3.14 -21.29
CA ALA A 36 9.82 2.76 -22.51
C ALA A 36 11.32 2.56 -22.29
N GLU A 37 11.93 3.30 -21.37
CA GLU A 37 13.32 3.09 -20.97
C GLU A 37 13.50 1.77 -20.21
N ARG A 38 12.68 1.52 -19.18
CA ARG A 38 12.71 0.28 -18.39
C ARG A 38 12.43 -0.97 -19.24
N VAL A 39 11.51 -0.90 -20.21
CA VAL A 39 11.29 -1.98 -21.17
C VAL A 39 12.54 -2.24 -22.02
N ARG A 40 13.25 -1.19 -22.45
CA ARG A 40 14.50 -1.33 -23.21
C ARG A 40 15.61 -1.94 -22.35
N GLU A 41 15.75 -1.54 -21.09
CA GLU A 41 16.71 -2.13 -20.15
C GLU A 41 16.47 -3.62 -19.93
N MET A 42 15.21 -4.02 -19.72
CA MET A 42 14.86 -5.43 -19.51
C MET A 42 15.12 -6.26 -20.77
N ARG A 43 14.79 -5.75 -21.96
CA ARG A 43 15.13 -6.44 -23.21
C ARG A 43 16.64 -6.56 -23.44
N ARG A 44 17.44 -5.52 -23.09
CA ARG A 44 18.92 -5.61 -23.14
C ARG A 44 19.45 -6.67 -22.17
N ALA A 45 18.79 -6.88 -21.04
CA ALA A 45 19.10 -7.95 -20.09
C ALA A 45 18.54 -9.34 -20.51
N ASN A 46 18.00 -9.46 -21.73
CA ASN A 46 17.36 -10.65 -22.26
C ASN A 46 16.16 -11.14 -21.41
N ILE A 47 15.49 -10.19 -20.75
CA ILE A 47 14.28 -10.41 -19.95
C ILE A 47 13.08 -10.03 -20.80
N ASP A 48 12.08 -10.91 -20.90
CA ASP A 48 10.82 -10.59 -21.57
C ASP A 48 9.91 -9.75 -20.64
N PRO A 49 9.62 -8.48 -20.97
CA PRO A 49 8.91 -7.58 -20.08
C PRO A 49 7.38 -7.65 -20.30
N VAL A 50 6.66 -7.95 -19.23
CA VAL A 50 5.20 -7.84 -19.12
C VAL A 50 4.85 -6.56 -18.40
N VAL A 51 4.07 -5.70 -19.06
CA VAL A 51 3.55 -4.46 -18.45
C VAL A 51 2.27 -4.77 -17.70
N LEU A 52 2.26 -4.46 -16.40
CA LEU A 52 1.13 -4.62 -15.51
C LEU A 52 0.61 -3.23 -15.14
N PRO A 53 -0.72 -2.99 -15.20
CA PRO A 53 -1.29 -1.76 -14.65
C PRO A 53 -1.08 -1.75 -13.13
N ALA A 54 -0.47 -0.70 -12.60
CA ALA A 54 -0.42 -0.50 -11.16
C ALA A 54 -1.80 -0.03 -10.71
N ARG A 55 -2.54 -0.86 -9.99
CA ARG A 55 -3.87 -0.48 -9.49
C ARG A 55 -3.68 0.54 -8.37
N ARG A 56 -4.19 1.75 -8.58
CA ARG A 56 -4.20 2.79 -7.54
C ARG A 56 -5.11 2.34 -6.39
N ILE A 57 -4.52 2.20 -5.22
CA ILE A 57 -5.27 2.06 -3.97
C ILE A 57 -5.58 3.48 -3.50
N PRO A 58 -6.87 3.83 -3.28
CA PRO A 58 -7.22 5.18 -2.87
C PRO A 58 -6.96 5.35 -1.36
N TRP A 59 -5.69 5.52 -0.98
CA TRP A 59 -5.26 5.58 0.42
C TRP A 59 -5.89 6.74 1.20
N THR A 60 -6.08 7.90 0.58
CA THR A 60 -6.67 9.09 1.23
C THR A 60 -8.10 8.85 1.74
N PRO A 61 -9.07 8.38 0.92
CA PRO A 61 -10.41 8.09 1.44
C PRO A 61 -10.43 6.93 2.43
N ILE A 62 -9.51 5.95 2.31
CA ILE A 62 -9.36 4.89 3.32
C ILE A 62 -8.93 5.51 4.66
N ALA A 63 -7.92 6.39 4.65
CA ALA A 63 -7.44 7.09 5.85
C ALA A 63 -8.56 7.91 6.52
N VAL A 64 -9.34 8.65 5.72
CA VAL A 64 -10.49 9.43 6.21
C VAL A 64 -11.54 8.52 6.85
N THR A 65 -11.82 7.36 6.25
CA THR A 65 -12.80 6.40 6.77
C THR A 65 -12.33 5.79 8.09
N VAL A 66 -11.05 5.43 8.20
CA VAL A 66 -10.48 4.92 9.46
C VAL A 66 -10.50 5.99 10.55
N ALA A 67 -10.10 7.23 10.23
CA ALA A 67 -10.16 8.35 11.17
C ALA A 67 -11.59 8.64 11.66
N ALA A 68 -12.57 8.63 10.75
CA ALA A 68 -13.98 8.78 11.10
C ALA A 68 -14.46 7.63 12.01
N GLY A 69 -14.01 6.40 11.76
CA GLY A 69 -14.26 5.26 12.63
C GLY A 69 -13.71 5.46 14.04
N VAL A 70 -12.49 6.01 14.18
CA VAL A 70 -11.87 6.29 15.49
C VAL A 70 -12.70 7.33 16.25
N LEU A 71 -13.12 8.39 15.56
CA LEU A 71 -13.95 9.44 16.15
C LEU A 71 -15.30 8.89 16.62
N ALA A 72 -15.96 8.06 15.80
CA ALA A 72 -17.23 7.42 16.16
C ALA A 72 -17.07 6.47 17.36
N ALA A 73 -15.98 5.70 17.41
CA ALA A 73 -15.67 4.84 18.55
C ALA A 73 -15.45 5.66 19.84
N ALA A 74 -14.75 6.80 19.76
CA ALA A 74 -14.54 7.68 20.90
C ALA A 74 -15.86 8.28 21.42
N VAL A 75 -16.75 8.73 20.53
CA VAL A 75 -18.08 9.24 20.90
C VAL A 75 -18.92 8.16 21.59
N ASN A 76 -18.91 6.93 21.04
CA ASN A 76 -19.62 5.80 21.65
C ASN A 76 -19.05 5.41 23.02
N ALA A 77 -17.72 5.47 23.21
CA ALA A 77 -17.09 5.24 24.50
C ALA A 77 -17.57 6.27 25.54
N LEU A 78 -17.57 7.55 25.17
CA LEU A 78 -18.06 8.64 26.02
C LEU A 78 -19.53 8.46 26.40
N ALA A 79 -20.40 8.17 25.43
CA ALA A 79 -21.81 7.89 25.70
C ALA A 79 -22.00 6.67 26.62
N ALA A 80 -21.24 5.60 26.41
CA ALA A 80 -21.29 4.40 27.24
C ALA A 80 -20.84 4.66 28.69
N ILE A 81 -19.83 5.50 28.90
CA ILE A 81 -19.37 5.91 30.23
C ILE A 81 -20.44 6.74 30.94
N LEU A 82 -21.06 7.70 30.23
CA LEU A 82 -22.13 8.53 30.77
C LEU A 82 -23.38 7.72 31.13
N ASP A 83 -23.68 6.67 30.36
CA ASP A 83 -24.80 5.75 30.59
C ASP A 83 -24.48 4.60 31.58
N GLY A 84 -23.27 4.54 32.13
CA GLY A 84 -22.84 3.48 33.06
C GLY A 84 -22.71 2.09 32.42
N ARG A 85 -22.63 1.98 31.09
CA ARG A 85 -22.52 0.71 30.35
C ARG A 85 -21.05 0.31 30.14
N THR A 86 -20.46 -0.31 31.16
CA THR A 86 -19.05 -0.76 31.15
C THR A 86 -18.69 -1.69 29.98
N GLY A 87 -19.58 -2.61 29.58
CA GLY A 87 -19.33 -3.50 28.44
C GLY A 87 -19.22 -2.78 27.10
N ALA A 88 -20.00 -1.70 26.89
CA ALA A 88 -19.93 -0.88 25.69
C ALA A 88 -18.68 0.01 25.67
N ALA A 89 -18.24 0.50 26.83
CA ALA A 89 -16.98 1.25 26.95
C ALA A 89 -15.76 0.39 26.58
N LEU A 90 -15.75 -0.89 26.99
CA LEU A 90 -14.67 -1.82 26.66
C LEU A 90 -14.62 -2.15 25.16
N GLY A 91 -15.79 -2.36 24.54
CA GLY A 91 -15.91 -2.57 23.09
C GLY A 91 -15.42 -1.36 22.28
N ALA A 92 -15.74 -0.15 22.74
CA ALA A 92 -15.29 1.08 22.10
C ALA A 92 -13.77 1.30 22.24
N ALA A 93 -13.20 0.99 23.40
CA ALA A 93 -11.74 1.03 23.59
C ALA A 93 -11.01 0.03 22.69
N ALA A 94 -11.51 -1.21 22.59
CA ALA A 94 -10.95 -2.22 21.68
C ALA A 94 -11.04 -1.78 20.21
N ALA A 95 -12.16 -1.18 19.80
CA ALA A 95 -12.33 -0.62 18.45
C ALA A 95 -11.31 0.48 18.15
N MET A 96 -11.05 1.41 19.10
CA MET A 96 -10.04 2.45 18.93
C MET A 96 -8.63 1.89 18.73
N VAL A 97 -8.26 0.84 19.48
CA VAL A 97 -6.95 0.17 19.32
C VAL A 97 -6.84 -0.48 17.94
N LEU A 98 -7.85 -1.23 17.52
CA LEU A 98 -7.85 -1.89 16.20
C LEU A 98 -7.77 -0.88 15.05
N LEU A 99 -8.52 0.22 15.16
CA LEU A 99 -8.48 1.29 14.17
C LEU A 99 -7.13 2.03 14.17
N GLY A 100 -6.51 2.22 15.34
CA GLY A 100 -5.15 2.77 15.45
C GLY A 100 -4.10 1.87 14.77
N ILE A 101 -4.17 0.56 14.99
CA ILE A 101 -3.29 -0.42 14.32
C ILE A 101 -3.51 -0.39 12.80
N ALA A 102 -4.76 -0.28 12.34
CA ALA A 102 -5.08 -0.19 10.92
C ALA A 102 -4.60 1.13 10.29
N LEU A 103 -4.53 2.22 11.06
CA LEU A 103 -4.09 3.53 10.58
C LEU A 103 -2.59 3.57 10.28
N PHE A 104 -1.76 2.80 11.00
CA PHE A 104 -0.32 2.77 10.81
C PHE A 104 0.13 2.46 9.36
N PRO A 105 -0.26 1.32 8.73
CA PRO A 105 0.15 1.01 7.37
C PRO A 105 -0.39 2.01 6.33
N ILE A 106 -1.54 2.64 6.61
CA ILE A 106 -2.14 3.67 5.74
C ILE A 106 -1.29 4.94 5.77
N LEU A 107 -0.87 5.39 6.96
CA LEU A 107 -0.01 6.56 7.11
C LEU A 107 1.36 6.33 6.48
N THR A 108 1.95 5.14 6.65
CA THR A 108 3.22 4.78 6.00
C THR A 108 3.13 4.88 4.48
N HIS A 109 2.04 4.41 3.87
CA HIS A 109 1.84 4.55 2.42
C HIS A 109 1.65 5.99 1.99
N LEU A 110 0.85 6.78 2.73
CA LEU A 110 0.64 8.19 2.41
C LEU A 110 1.93 9.02 2.52
N GLU A 111 2.84 8.67 3.41
CA GLU A 111 4.15 9.31 3.52
C GLU A 111 5.07 9.00 2.33
N MET A 112 5.05 7.76 1.83
CA MET A 112 5.79 7.36 0.61
C MET A 112 5.23 8.02 -0.67
N ASP A 113 3.94 8.36 -0.69
CA ASP A 113 3.30 9.00 -1.82
C ASP A 113 3.55 10.52 -1.90
N ARG A 114 3.95 11.16 -0.79
CA ARG A 114 4.16 12.62 -0.66
C ARG A 114 5.51 13.08 -1.18
#